data_AF-A0A1F5E4J8-F1
#
_entry.id   AF-A0A1F5E4J8-F1
#
_cell.length_a   1.000
_cell.length_b   1.000
_cell.length_c   1.000
_cell.angle_alpha   90.00
_cell.angle_beta   90.00
_cell.angle_gamma   90.00
#
_symmetry.space_group_name_H-M   'P 1'
#
loop_
_entity.id
_entity.type
_entity.pdbx_description
1 polymer ?
#
loop_
_entity_poly.entity_id
_entity_poly.type
_entity_poly.pdbx_seq_one_letter_code
_entity_poly.pdbx_strand_id
1 'polypeptide(L)'
;MKPVVQKHPFGCAIACVAHVLGIRYDNALTLFRNGSRKAKNEGFYCRDIIKTLGNSYYYFYVKDRKRKLIYREGTIVYIRKSKKHPAGHYLAKTPDGWMDPWINFPENKDIRDAKAGIRKRLPGKAMYTITPK
;
A
#
# COMPACT_ATOMS: atom_id res chain seq x y z
N MET A 1 -14.67 -2.08 -5.61
CA MET A 1 -13.92 -0.84 -5.92
C MET A 1 -12.76 -1.14 -6.86
N LYS A 2 -12.44 -0.28 -7.83
CA LYS A 2 -11.38 -0.55 -8.81
C LYS A 2 -9.97 -0.48 -8.17
N PRO A 3 -9.02 -1.35 -8.56
CA PRO A 3 -7.61 -1.22 -8.16
C PRO A 3 -7.04 0.14 -8.55
N VAL A 4 -6.22 0.73 -7.68
CA VAL A 4 -5.61 2.05 -7.92
C VAL A 4 -4.15 1.86 -8.29
N VAL A 5 -3.77 2.29 -9.49
CA VAL A 5 -2.39 2.26 -9.98
C VAL A 5 -1.53 3.31 -9.28
N GLN A 6 -0.33 2.93 -8.86
CA GLN A 6 0.64 3.93 -8.42
C GLN A 6 1.20 4.71 -9.61
N LYS A 7 1.31 6.04 -9.47
CA LYS A 7 1.82 6.91 -10.53
C LYS A 7 3.26 7.41 -10.32
N HIS A 8 3.85 7.09 -9.17
CA HIS A 8 5.21 7.48 -8.81
C HIS A 8 6.02 6.27 -8.35
N PRO A 9 7.36 6.26 -8.51
CA PRO A 9 8.20 5.11 -8.15
C PRO A 9 8.00 4.59 -6.72
N PHE A 10 7.82 5.51 -5.75
CA PHE A 10 7.58 5.18 -4.34
C PHE A 10 6.14 5.51 -3.91
N GLY A 11 5.20 5.41 -4.86
CA GLY A 11 3.81 5.81 -4.70
C GLY A 11 2.87 4.74 -4.15
N CYS A 12 3.35 3.55 -3.78
CA CYS A 12 2.50 2.41 -3.37
C CYS A 12 1.60 2.72 -2.17
N ALA A 13 2.08 3.48 -1.19
CA ALA A 13 1.29 3.90 -0.03
C ALA A 13 0.11 4.80 -0.43
N ILE A 14 0.32 5.74 -1.37
CA ILE A 14 -0.72 6.66 -1.85
C ILE A 14 -1.81 5.87 -2.56
N ALA A 15 -1.43 4.93 -3.42
CA ALA A 15 -2.40 4.09 -4.12
C ALA A 15 -3.22 3.22 -3.15
N CYS A 16 -2.59 2.67 -2.11
CA CYS A 16 -3.28 1.93 -1.06
C CYS A 16 -4.28 2.81 -0.29
N VAL A 17 -3.88 4.02 0.10
CA VAL A 17 -4.77 4.98 0.77
C VAL A 17 -5.92 5.40 -0.15
N ALA A 18 -5.62 5.72 -1.40
CA ALA A 18 -6.62 6.08 -2.41
C ALA A 18 -7.68 4.98 -2.54
N HIS A 19 -7.25 3.73 -2.61
CA HIS A 19 -8.15 2.59 -2.66
C HIS A 19 -8.95 2.43 -1.36
N VAL A 20 -8.31 2.52 -0.19
CA VAL A 20 -9.03 2.39 1.09
C VAL A 20 -10.10 3.48 1.27
N LEU A 21 -9.81 4.71 0.84
CA LEU A 21 -10.72 5.85 0.95
C LEU A 21 -11.71 5.99 -0.21
N GLY A 22 -11.60 5.17 -1.26
CA GLY A 22 -12.44 5.29 -2.46
C GLY A 22 -12.23 6.56 -3.28
N ILE A 23 -11.03 7.13 -3.25
CA ILE A 23 -10.68 8.37 -3.97
C ILE A 23 -9.65 8.11 -5.07
N ARG A 24 -9.44 9.13 -5.92
CA ARG A 24 -8.41 9.10 -6.97
C ARG A 24 -7.01 9.17 -6.36
N TYR A 25 -6.03 8.57 -7.04
CA TYR A 25 -4.61 8.62 -6.65
C TYR A 25 -4.13 10.06 -6.39
N ASP A 26 -4.48 10.98 -7.29
CA ASP A 26 -4.03 12.38 -7.21
C ASP A 26 -4.66 13.11 -6.01
N ASN A 27 -5.90 12.77 -5.65
CA ASN A 27 -6.54 13.29 -4.45
C ASN A 27 -5.91 12.71 -3.17
N ALA A 28 -5.55 11.43 -3.17
CA ALA A 28 -4.84 10.85 -2.03
C ALA A 28 -3.43 11.45 -1.87
N LEU A 29 -2.75 11.76 -2.97
CA LEU A 29 -1.42 12.38 -2.96
C LEU A 29 -1.41 13.70 -2.19
N THR A 30 -2.44 14.54 -2.34
CA THR A 30 -2.51 15.84 -1.65
C THR A 30 -2.71 15.71 -0.15
N LEU A 31 -3.19 14.56 0.34
CA LEU A 31 -3.35 14.32 1.78
C LEU A 31 -2.01 14.03 2.47
N PHE A 32 -0.99 13.59 1.72
CA PHE A 32 0.33 13.32 2.28
C PHE A 32 1.18 14.59 2.35
N ARG A 33 1.74 14.88 3.53
CA ARG A 33 2.74 15.93 3.70
C ARG A 33 3.94 15.67 2.79
N ASN A 34 4.31 16.68 1.99
CA ASN A 34 5.36 16.58 0.97
C ASN A 34 5.13 15.44 -0.05
N GLY A 35 3.85 15.09 -0.31
CA GLY A 35 3.45 13.92 -1.09
C GLY A 35 4.22 13.77 -2.40
N SER A 36 4.23 14.79 -3.24
CA SER A 36 4.89 14.74 -4.56
C SER A 36 6.41 14.50 -4.47
N ARG A 37 7.10 15.14 -3.52
CA ARG A 37 8.55 14.92 -3.32
C ARG A 37 8.83 13.51 -2.83
N LYS A 38 8.04 13.03 -1.86
CA LYS A 38 8.27 11.73 -1.24
C LYS A 38 7.94 10.57 -2.16
N ALA A 39 6.81 10.66 -2.86
CA ALA A 39 6.39 9.64 -3.82
C ALA A 39 7.39 9.45 -4.96
N LYS A 40 8.12 10.51 -5.34
CA LYS A 40 9.17 10.46 -6.35
C LYS A 40 10.47 9.83 -5.85
N ASN A 41 10.85 10.02 -4.58
CA ASN A 41 12.23 9.79 -4.14
C ASN A 41 12.43 8.84 -2.94
N GLU A 42 11.46 8.69 -2.03
CA GLU A 42 11.71 8.03 -0.72
C GLU A 42 10.59 7.09 -0.24
N GLY A 43 9.33 7.36 -0.60
CA GLY A 43 8.17 6.62 -0.11
C GLY A 43 7.63 7.11 1.23
N PHE A 44 6.84 6.28 1.90
CA PHE A 44 6.08 6.67 3.10
C PHE A 44 6.18 5.62 4.21
N TYR A 45 6.31 6.10 5.44
CA TYR A 45 6.28 5.26 6.63
C TYR A 45 4.83 5.02 7.08
N CYS A 46 4.61 4.00 7.93
CA CYS A 46 3.30 3.74 8.51
C CYS A 46 2.72 4.95 9.24
N ARG A 47 3.56 5.73 9.92
CA ARG A 47 3.18 6.99 10.59
C ARG A 47 2.66 8.05 9.61
N ASP A 48 3.17 8.09 8.38
CA ASP A 48 2.69 9.02 7.36
C ASP A 48 1.29 8.59 6.90
N ILE A 49 1.08 7.29 6.67
CA ILE A 49 -0.21 6.72 6.26
C ILE A 49 -1.28 6.94 7.34
N ILE A 50 -0.95 6.72 8.62
CA ILE A 50 -1.90 6.95 9.72
C ILE A 50 -2.28 8.41 9.86
N LYS A 51 -1.33 9.34 9.70
CA LYS A 51 -1.66 10.78 9.70
C LYS A 51 -2.65 11.13 8.59
N THR A 52 -2.56 10.44 7.45
CA THR A 52 -3.50 10.60 6.34
C THR A 52 -4.87 9.95 6.61
N LEU A 53 -4.91 8.75 7.18
CA LEU A 53 -6.15 8.00 7.44
C LEU A 53 -6.89 8.45 8.72
N GLY A 54 -6.21 9.16 9.61
CA GLY A 54 -6.78 9.68 10.84
C GLY A 54 -6.91 8.65 11.98
N ASN A 55 -7.66 9.05 13.02
CA ASN A 55 -7.73 8.34 14.30
C ASN A 55 -8.49 7.00 14.25
N SER A 56 -9.16 6.69 13.15
CA SER A 56 -9.89 5.42 12.94
C SER A 56 -8.96 4.25 12.59
N TYR A 57 -7.68 4.52 12.34
CA TYR A 57 -6.68 3.50 12.00
C TYR A 57 -5.58 3.44 13.06
N TYR A 58 -4.92 2.28 13.12
CA TYR A 58 -3.70 2.11 13.89
C TYR A 58 -2.74 1.18 13.14
N TYR A 59 -1.45 1.23 13.49
CA TYR A 59 -0.45 0.35 12.89
C TYR A 59 0.33 -0.45 13.93
N PHE A 60 0.82 -1.62 13.52
CA PHE A 60 1.67 -2.46 14.36
C PHE A 60 2.60 -3.33 13.51
N TYR A 61 3.67 -3.80 14.15
CA TYR A 61 4.55 -4.84 13.57
C TYR A 61 3.88 -6.22 13.69
N VAL A 62 3.87 -6.99 12.59
CA VAL A 62 3.22 -8.29 12.53
C VAL A 62 3.95 -9.30 13.44
N LYS A 63 3.28 -9.68 14.53
CA LYS A 63 3.66 -10.78 15.43
C LYS A 63 2.64 -11.92 15.28
N ASP A 64 3.00 -13.15 15.64
CA ASP A 64 2.15 -14.34 15.43
C ASP A 64 0.73 -14.17 15.98
N ARG A 65 0.61 -13.65 17.21
CA ARG A 65 -0.69 -13.38 17.87
C ARG A 65 -1.59 -12.38 17.13
N LYS A 66 -1.05 -11.52 16.28
CA LYS A 66 -1.81 -10.50 15.51
C LYS A 66 -1.87 -10.83 14.02
N ARG A 67 -1.39 -12.00 13.59
CA ARG A 67 -1.28 -12.35 12.15
C ARG A 67 -2.62 -12.39 11.43
N LYS A 68 -3.71 -12.77 12.11
CA LYS A 68 -5.06 -12.82 11.49
C LYS A 68 -5.60 -11.43 11.14
N LEU A 69 -5.19 -10.40 11.86
CA LEU A 69 -5.68 -9.03 11.65
C LEU A 69 -5.28 -8.44 10.29
N ILE A 70 -4.25 -8.99 9.63
CA ILE A 70 -3.84 -8.52 8.32
C ILE A 70 -4.93 -8.75 7.25
N TYR A 71 -5.84 -9.70 7.48
CA TYR A 71 -6.86 -10.09 6.52
C TYR A 71 -8.17 -9.32 6.66
N ARG A 72 -8.27 -8.38 7.61
CA ARG A 72 -9.42 -7.48 7.74
C ARG A 72 -9.49 -6.57 6.52
N GLU A 73 -10.67 -6.40 5.94
CA GLU A 73 -10.87 -5.47 4.82
C GLU A 73 -10.47 -4.03 5.21
N GLY A 74 -9.94 -3.28 4.23
CA GLY A 74 -9.44 -1.92 4.46
C GLY A 74 -8.06 -1.87 5.13
N THR A 75 -7.47 -3.03 5.44
CA THR A 75 -6.11 -3.11 5.98
C THR A 75 -5.07 -2.86 4.90
N ILE A 76 -4.05 -2.07 5.20
CA ILE A 76 -2.86 -1.89 4.36
C ILE A 76 -1.70 -2.64 5.03
N VAL A 77 -0.97 -3.45 4.28
CA VAL A 77 0.23 -4.13 4.76
C VAL A 77 1.46 -3.66 4.02
N TYR A 78 2.57 -3.57 4.75
CA TYR A 78 3.89 -3.45 4.17
C TYR A 78 4.54 -4.83 4.12
N ILE A 79 4.87 -5.31 2.92
CA ILE A 79 5.71 -6.51 2.76
C ILE A 79 7.19 -6.13 2.79
N ARG A 80 7.98 -6.95 3.47
CA ARG A 80 9.42 -6.73 3.61
C ARG A 80 10.14 -6.80 2.26
N LYS A 81 11.31 -6.16 2.21
CA LYS A 81 12.24 -6.24 1.08
C LYS A 81 12.52 -7.70 0.69
N SER A 82 12.57 -7.96 -0.61
CA SER A 82 12.85 -9.26 -1.20
C SER A 82 13.45 -9.10 -2.59
N LYS A 83 13.94 -10.20 -3.21
CA LYS A 83 14.41 -10.16 -4.61
C LYS A 83 13.35 -9.59 -5.57
N LYS A 84 12.07 -9.89 -5.34
CA LYS A 84 10.93 -9.39 -6.15
C LYS A 84 10.55 -7.94 -5.84
N HIS A 85 10.73 -7.50 -4.59
CA HIS A 85 10.38 -6.15 -4.14
C HIS A 85 11.55 -5.58 -3.35
N PRO A 86 12.58 -5.02 -4.01
CA PRO A 86 13.83 -4.64 -3.35
C PRO A 86 13.65 -3.47 -2.37
N ALA A 87 12.65 -2.61 -2.58
CA ALA A 87 12.31 -1.51 -1.69
C ALA A 87 11.25 -1.88 -0.63
N GLY A 88 10.74 -3.12 -0.63
CA GLY A 88 9.49 -3.46 0.04
C GLY A 88 8.29 -2.94 -0.76
N HIS A 89 7.07 -3.21 -0.29
CA HIS A 89 5.86 -2.82 -1.04
C HIS A 89 4.64 -2.72 -0.13
N TYR A 90 3.74 -1.78 -0.43
CA TYR A 90 2.45 -1.68 0.24
C TYR A 90 1.34 -2.32 -0.60
N LEU A 91 0.45 -3.07 0.05
CA LEU A 91 -0.76 -3.64 -0.55
C LEU A 91 -1.97 -3.38 0.35
N ALA A 92 -3.16 -3.24 -0.23
CA ALA A 92 -4.40 -3.06 0.52
C ALA A 92 -5.28 -4.32 0.44
N LYS A 93 -5.88 -4.74 1.56
CA LYS A 93 -6.82 -5.86 1.64
C LYS A 93 -8.19 -5.40 1.15
N THR A 94 -8.72 -6.14 0.18
CA THR A 94 -10.07 -6.00 -0.39
C THR A 94 -10.89 -7.25 -0.12
N PRO A 95 -12.20 -7.30 -0.41
CA PRO A 95 -12.95 -8.56 -0.35
C PRO A 95 -12.32 -9.66 -1.24
N ASP A 96 -11.90 -9.31 -2.45
CA ASP A 96 -11.45 -10.26 -3.49
C ASP A 96 -9.99 -10.71 -3.38
N GLY A 97 -9.21 -10.07 -2.51
CA GLY A 97 -7.78 -10.36 -2.35
C GLY A 97 -6.98 -9.18 -1.82
N TRP A 98 -5.81 -8.98 -2.40
CA TRP A 98 -4.87 -7.90 -2.09
C TRP A 98 -4.73 -7.01 -3.31
N MET A 99 -5.17 -5.76 -3.20
CA MET A 99 -4.91 -4.74 -4.20
C MET A 99 -3.41 -4.42 -4.19
N ASP A 100 -2.75 -4.79 -5.29
CA ASP A 100 -1.37 -4.46 -5.57
C ASP A 100 -1.36 -3.24 -6.51
N PRO A 101 -0.76 -2.11 -6.09
CA PRO A 101 -0.72 -0.90 -6.89
C PRO A 101 0.24 -0.98 -8.10
N TRP A 102 1.10 -2.00 -8.16
CA TRP A 102 2.03 -2.27 -9.27
C TRP A 102 2.22 -3.79 -9.46
N ILE A 103 1.15 -4.47 -9.90
CA ILE A 103 1.09 -5.93 -9.98
C ILE A 103 2.12 -6.53 -10.95
N ASN A 104 2.45 -5.80 -12.02
CA ASN A 104 3.41 -6.18 -13.05
C ASN A 104 4.85 -5.70 -12.77
N PHE A 105 5.15 -5.19 -11.57
CA PHE A 105 6.50 -4.76 -11.19
C PHE A 105 7.60 -5.82 -11.43
N PRO A 106 7.37 -7.13 -11.16
CA PRO A 106 8.38 -8.15 -11.42
C PRO A 106 8.75 -8.30 -12.90
N GLU A 107 7.83 -7.97 -13.82
CA GLU A 107 8.04 -8.04 -15.27
C GLU A 107 8.55 -6.71 -15.84
N ASN A 108 8.01 -5.58 -15.37
CA ASN A 108 8.35 -4.25 -15.84
C ASN A 108 8.47 -3.25 -14.68
N LYS A 109 9.66 -2.64 -14.56
CA LYS A 109 10.00 -1.66 -13.51
C LYS A 109 9.85 -0.20 -13.97
N ASP A 110 9.31 0.05 -15.16
CA ASP A 110 8.95 1.39 -15.60
C ASP A 110 7.60 1.81 -15.00
N ILE A 111 7.63 2.88 -14.20
CA ILE A 111 6.45 3.42 -13.54
C ILE A 111 5.36 3.87 -14.53
N ARG A 112 5.74 4.24 -15.75
CA ARG A 112 4.82 4.68 -16.81
C ARG A 112 3.92 3.54 -17.30
N ASP A 113 4.40 2.30 -17.16
CA ASP A 113 3.71 1.07 -17.55
C ASP A 113 3.13 0.31 -16.35
N ALA A 114 3.10 0.93 -15.17
CA ALA A 114 2.56 0.31 -13.98
C ALA A 114 1.09 -0.06 -14.18
N LYS A 115 0.71 -1.26 -13.72
CA LYS A 115 -0.67 -1.73 -13.68
C LYS A 115 -1.02 -2.09 -12.24
N ALA A 116 -2.21 -1.68 -11.79
CA ALA A 116 -2.76 -2.21 -10.55
C ALA A 116 -3.61 -3.44 -10.82
N GLY A 117 -3.71 -4.32 -9.82
CA GLY A 117 -4.54 -5.51 -9.89
C GLY A 117 -4.83 -6.12 -8.53
N ILE A 118 -5.64 -7.17 -8.52
CA ILE A 118 -5.93 -7.93 -7.30
C ILE A 118 -5.13 -9.22 -7.31
N ARG A 119 -4.31 -9.43 -6.29
CA ARG A 119 -3.66 -10.72 -6.02
C ARG A 119 -4.50 -11.54 -5.06
N LYS A 120 -4.74 -12.81 -5.39
CA LYS A 120 -5.44 -13.74 -4.48
C LYS A 120 -4.65 -14.02 -3.19
N ARG A 121 -3.32 -13.92 -3.24
CA ARG A 121 -2.41 -14.15 -2.10
C ARG A 121 -1.40 -13.03 -1.98
N LEU A 122 -0.93 -12.79 -0.76
CA LEU A 122 0.09 -11.79 -0.51
C LEU A 122 1.43 -12.23 -1.13
N PRO A 123 2.10 -11.40 -1.94
CA PRO A 123 3.29 -11.80 -2.70
C PRO A 123 4.59 -11.78 -1.87
N GLY A 124 4.49 -11.59 -0.56
CA GLY A 124 5.63 -11.53 0.36
C GLY A 124 5.19 -11.58 1.82
N LYS A 125 6.16 -11.61 2.73
CA LYS A 125 5.88 -11.62 4.18
C LYS A 125 5.54 -10.21 4.65
N ALA A 126 4.31 -10.02 5.17
CA ALA A 126 3.91 -8.79 5.84
C ALA A 126 4.81 -8.53 7.07
N MET A 127 5.27 -7.30 7.21
CA MET A 127 6.13 -6.83 8.30
C MET A 127 5.39 -5.81 9.16
N TYR A 128 4.70 -4.86 8.54
CA TYR A 128 3.83 -3.91 9.21
C TYR A 128 2.41 -3.98 8.66
N THR A 129 1.46 -3.65 9.52
CA THR A 129 0.04 -3.59 9.22
C THR A 129 -0.51 -2.26 9.67
N ILE A 130 -1.35 -1.64 8.85
CA ILE A 130 -2.18 -0.46 9.14
C ILE A 130 -3.62 -0.91 8.95
N THR A 131 -4.41 -0.98 10.02
CA THR A 131 -5.77 -1.55 9.99
C THR A 131 -6.74 -0.58 10.67
N PRO A 132 -8.03 -0.62 10.29
CA PRO A 132 -9.07 0.04 11.07
C PRO A 132 -9.04 -0.47 12.52
N LYS A 133 -9.40 0.41 13.47
CA LYS A 133 -9.64 0.06 14.87
C LYS A 133 -10.71 -1.01 15.02
#